data_AF-A0A817VDQ0-F1
#
_entry.id   AF-A0A817VDQ0-F1
#
_cell.length_a   1.000
_cell.length_b   1.000
_cell.length_c   1.000
_cell.angle_alpha   90.00
_cell.angle_beta   90.00
_cell.angle_gamma   90.00
#
_symmetry.space_group_name_H-M   'P 1'
#
loop_
_entity.id
_entity.type
_entity.pdbx_description
1 polymer ?
#
loop_
_entity_poly.entity_id
_entity_poly.type
_entity_poly.pdbx_seq_one_letter_code
_entity_poly.pdbx_strand_id
1 'polypeptide(L)'
;MAHGQATRRNEPLIMRVIFTFHTFHEHLSFRGIHIVDWETHKDSTATAEGGDVAYIGHGTLLIGNGERTNRAGIEGVERTGLFLRVIAIELPENRDYMHLDTVMSSVGRHSFICLSHLAQQLTVYTVQTPREEGAKTEWLSHGRDVREALRHLLGDVELKFYDAADEATSIAEQHQCRDNMLCLGNQIVITYAGGDPINGIIHQMEHDRQRPCRVETFPPKGLIEGCGGAHCMTNALHRSDT
;
A
#
# COMPACT_ATOMS: atom_id res chain seq x y z
N MET A 1 -11.58 19.26 5.30
CA MET A 1 -11.86 18.51 6.56
C MET A 1 -11.60 17.04 6.28
N ALA A 2 -10.55 16.47 6.87
CA ALA A 2 -10.17 15.07 6.69
C ALA A 2 -11.31 14.14 7.16
N HIS A 3 -11.99 13.49 6.20
CA HIS A 3 -13.08 12.56 6.45
C HIS A 3 -12.54 11.16 6.80
N GLY A 4 -11.64 11.06 7.76
CA GLY A 4 -11.44 9.82 8.49
C GLY A 4 -12.67 9.60 9.38
N GLN A 5 -13.49 8.59 9.07
CA GLN A 5 -14.71 8.27 9.83
C GLN A 5 -14.43 8.30 11.33
N ALA A 6 -15.22 9.05 12.10
CA ALA A 6 -15.03 9.23 13.54
C ALA A 6 -14.91 7.89 14.30
N THR A 7 -15.56 6.84 13.78
CA THR A 7 -15.52 5.47 14.30
C THR A 7 -14.14 4.82 14.21
N ARG A 8 -13.36 5.08 13.14
CA ARG A 8 -12.04 4.45 12.92
C ARG A 8 -10.91 5.10 13.71
N ARG A 9 -11.13 6.31 14.25
CA ARG A 9 -10.10 7.06 15.00
C ARG A 9 -9.65 6.39 16.29
N ASN A 10 -10.47 5.49 16.83
CA ASN A 10 -10.16 4.77 18.06
C ASN A 10 -9.37 3.47 17.81
N GLU A 11 -9.40 2.91 16.60
CA GLU A 11 -8.70 1.66 16.27
C GLU A 11 -7.17 1.77 16.49
N PRO A 12 -6.49 2.85 16.08
CA PRO A 12 -5.06 3.02 16.33
C PRO A 12 -4.69 3.08 17.82
N LEU A 13 -5.62 3.45 18.71
CA LEU A 13 -5.36 3.49 20.16
C LEU A 13 -5.11 2.09 20.73
N ILE A 14 -5.76 1.07 20.17
CA ILE A 14 -5.54 -0.33 20.57
C ILE A 14 -4.11 -0.74 20.22
N MET A 15 -3.69 -0.47 18.98
CA MET A 15 -2.32 -0.73 18.53
C MET A 15 -1.30 0.06 19.34
N ARG A 16 -1.63 1.32 19.71
CA ARG A 16 -0.78 2.13 20.59
C ARG A 16 -0.53 1.47 21.93
N VAL A 17 -1.58 1.02 22.61
CA VAL A 17 -1.44 0.32 23.88
C VAL A 17 -0.60 -0.95 23.73
N ILE A 18 -0.85 -1.76 22.70
CA ILE A 18 -0.10 -3.00 22.45
C ILE A 18 1.39 -2.69 22.23
N PHE A 19 1.73 -1.80 21.31
CA PHE A 19 3.13 -1.49 20.98
C PHE A 19 3.87 -0.70 22.07
N THR A 20 3.14 -0.04 22.98
CA THR A 20 3.75 0.71 24.08
C THR A 20 3.99 -0.15 25.31
N PHE A 21 3.04 -1.01 25.67
CA PHE A 21 3.03 -1.68 26.99
C PHE A 21 3.18 -3.20 26.95
N HIS A 22 2.97 -3.85 25.80
CA HIS A 22 3.06 -5.31 25.72
C HIS A 22 4.53 -5.76 25.65
N THR A 23 4.95 -6.63 26.56
CA THR A 23 6.37 -7.06 26.74
C THR A 23 6.97 -7.69 25.49
N PHE A 24 6.17 -8.41 24.69
CA PHE A 24 6.64 -9.00 23.42
C PHE A 24 7.13 -7.93 22.41
N HIS A 25 6.66 -6.69 22.54
CA HIS A 25 6.98 -5.57 21.65
C HIS A 25 7.86 -4.51 22.32
N GLU A 26 8.48 -4.80 23.47
CA GLU A 26 9.37 -3.85 24.16
C GLU A 26 10.56 -3.42 23.28
N HIS A 27 11.00 -4.28 22.37
CA HIS A 27 12.02 -3.93 21.38
C HIS A 27 11.52 -2.95 20.30
N LEU A 28 10.21 -2.81 20.13
CA LEU A 28 9.56 -1.88 19.18
C LEU A 28 9.16 -0.57 19.85
N SER A 29 8.92 -0.55 21.16
CA SER A 29 8.54 0.65 21.92
C SER A 29 9.62 1.73 21.87
N PHE A 30 10.90 1.34 21.74
CA PHE A 30 12.05 2.25 21.60
C PHE A 30 12.58 2.40 20.16
N ARG A 31 12.17 1.54 19.22
CA ARG A 31 12.72 1.49 17.84
C ARG A 31 11.91 2.27 16.79
N GLY A 32 11.11 3.24 17.22
CA GLY A 32 10.45 4.11 16.26
C GLY A 32 9.22 3.48 15.62
N ILE A 33 8.40 2.76 16.39
CA ILE A 33 6.96 2.95 16.13
C ILE A 33 6.65 4.38 16.57
N HIS A 34 6.96 5.34 15.69
CA HIS A 34 6.39 6.67 15.73
C HIS A 34 4.92 6.47 15.44
N ILE A 35 4.18 6.04 16.46
CA ILE A 35 2.77 6.32 16.54
C ILE A 35 2.75 7.83 16.42
N VAL A 36 2.32 8.34 15.27
CA VAL A 36 2.09 9.76 15.09
C VAL A 36 1.11 10.10 16.19
N ASP A 37 1.64 10.67 17.27
CA ASP A 37 0.89 10.85 18.48
C ASP A 37 -0.06 12.00 18.21
N TRP A 38 -1.28 11.63 17.83
CA TRP A 38 -2.33 12.58 17.53
C TRP A 38 -2.66 13.43 18.76
N GLU A 39 -2.21 13.07 19.98
CA GLU A 39 -2.35 13.92 21.16
C GLU A 39 -1.31 15.03 21.24
N THR A 40 -0.09 14.81 20.73
CA THR A 40 0.92 15.88 20.57
C THR A 40 0.76 16.66 19.27
N HIS A 41 0.00 16.11 18.31
CA HIS A 41 -0.25 16.67 16.98
C HIS A 41 -1.74 16.90 16.72
N LYS A 42 -2.54 17.27 17.75
CA LYS A 42 -4.01 17.41 17.64
C LYS A 42 -4.47 18.37 16.54
N ASP A 43 -3.64 19.36 16.23
CA ASP A 43 -3.89 20.38 15.20
C ASP A 43 -3.27 20.03 13.84
N SER A 44 -2.61 18.86 13.72
CA SER A 44 -2.00 18.42 12.47
C SER A 44 -3.05 18.09 11.43
N THR A 45 -2.80 18.54 10.20
CA THR A 45 -3.60 18.16 9.04
C THR A 45 -3.07 16.88 8.37
N ALA A 46 -1.95 16.34 8.84
CA ALA A 46 -1.33 15.14 8.28
C ALA A 46 -2.24 13.91 8.44
N THR A 47 -2.44 13.16 7.37
CA THR A 47 -3.19 11.89 7.44
C THR A 47 -2.44 10.80 6.71
N ALA A 48 -2.52 9.58 7.24
CA ALA A 48 -2.02 8.37 6.61
C ALA A 48 -2.90 7.17 7.03
N GLU A 49 -3.34 6.37 6.06
CA GLU A 49 -4.05 5.12 6.29
C GLU A 49 -3.24 3.93 5.75
N GLY A 50 -3.39 2.75 6.37
CA GLY A 50 -2.56 1.58 6.06
C GLY A 50 -2.66 1.09 4.62
N GLY A 51 -3.82 1.20 3.97
CA GLY A 51 -4.02 0.79 2.57
C GLY A 51 -3.21 1.63 1.57
N ASP A 52 -2.74 2.81 1.96
CA ASP A 52 -1.85 3.61 1.13
C ASP A 52 -0.38 3.22 1.30
N VAL A 53 0.00 2.43 2.30
CA VAL A 53 1.40 2.19 2.67
C VAL A 53 1.81 0.76 2.33
N ALA A 54 2.73 0.62 1.38
CA ALA A 54 3.29 -0.68 0.99
C ALA A 54 4.81 -0.73 1.19
N TYR A 55 5.28 -1.62 2.08
CA TYR A 55 6.69 -1.97 2.16
C TYR A 55 7.05 -2.99 1.10
N ILE A 56 7.93 -2.60 0.17
CA ILE A 56 8.30 -3.41 -1.00
C ILE A 56 9.73 -3.98 -0.89
N GLY A 57 10.34 -3.91 0.29
CA GLY A 57 11.67 -4.44 0.57
C GLY A 57 12.80 -3.41 0.42
N HIS A 58 14.01 -3.81 0.86
CA HIS A 58 15.23 -2.99 0.79
C HIS A 58 15.07 -1.58 1.40
N GLY A 59 14.30 -1.46 2.49
CA GLY A 59 14.04 -0.16 3.11
C GLY A 59 13.22 0.80 2.25
N THR A 60 12.49 0.32 1.23
CA THR A 60 11.68 1.15 0.33
C THR A 60 10.19 1.05 0.67
N LEU A 61 9.53 2.20 0.82
CA LEU A 61 8.08 2.34 0.92
C LEU A 61 7.51 2.91 -0.37
N LEU A 62 6.38 2.35 -0.82
CA LEU A 62 5.43 3.04 -1.69
C LEU A 62 4.32 3.63 -0.82
N ILE A 63 3.96 4.89 -1.06
CA ILE A 63 2.86 5.56 -0.35
C ILE A 63 1.91 6.26 -1.32
N GLY A 64 0.62 5.94 -1.26
CA GLY A 64 -0.42 6.67 -1.99
C GLY A 64 -0.62 8.08 -1.44
N ASN A 65 -0.63 9.09 -2.31
CA ASN A 65 -1.06 10.45 -1.99
C ASN A 65 -2.45 10.67 -2.60
N GLY A 66 -3.48 10.81 -1.76
CA GLY A 66 -4.89 10.88 -2.17
C GLY A 66 -5.83 11.40 -1.05
N GLU A 67 -7.08 10.95 -1.04
CA GLU A 67 -8.11 11.43 -0.08
C GLU A 67 -7.79 11.08 1.38
N ARG A 68 -7.21 9.90 1.62
CA ARG A 68 -6.98 9.35 2.97
C ARG A 68 -5.57 9.55 3.50
N THR A 69 -4.57 9.51 2.62
CA THR A 69 -3.18 9.81 2.94
C THR A 69 -2.74 11.05 2.16
N ASN A 70 -2.26 12.07 2.86
CA ASN A 70 -1.87 13.34 2.24
C ASN A 70 -0.37 13.60 2.35
N ARG A 71 0.11 14.61 1.60
CA ARG A 71 1.53 14.99 1.59
C ARG A 71 2.11 15.20 2.98
N ALA A 72 1.42 15.90 3.87
CA ALA A 72 1.92 16.12 5.22
C ALA A 72 2.09 14.82 6.01
N GLY A 73 1.22 13.82 5.80
CA GLY A 73 1.38 12.46 6.32
C GLY A 73 2.62 11.76 5.76
N ILE A 74 2.81 11.81 4.44
CA ILE A 74 3.96 11.20 3.76
C ILE A 74 5.28 11.83 4.22
N GLU A 75 5.34 13.16 4.32
CA GLU A 75 6.51 13.86 4.83
C GLU A 75 6.79 13.52 6.30
N GLY A 76 5.74 13.33 7.10
CA GLY A 76 5.86 12.81 8.46
C GLY A 76 6.53 11.43 8.52
N VAL A 77 6.13 10.52 7.62
CA VAL A 77 6.75 9.18 7.49
C VAL A 77 8.20 9.29 7.05
N GLU A 78 8.50 10.11 6.04
CA GLU A 78 9.86 10.29 5.54
C GLU A 78 10.80 10.85 6.63
N ARG A 79 10.34 11.85 7.39
CA ARG A 79 11.11 12.49 8.46
C ARG A 79 11.46 11.56 9.63
N THR A 80 10.76 10.43 9.78
CA THR A 80 11.17 9.40 10.75
C THR A 80 12.57 8.86 10.47
N GLY A 81 13.00 8.88 9.20
CA GLY A 81 14.28 8.36 8.76
C GLY A 81 14.44 6.85 8.94
N LEU A 82 13.33 6.12 9.14
CA LEU A 82 13.31 4.66 9.31
C LEU A 82 13.46 3.89 7.99
N PHE A 83 13.12 4.54 6.88
CA PHE A 83 13.15 3.95 5.55
C PHE A 83 14.26 4.60 4.73
N LEU A 84 14.91 3.79 3.89
CA LEU A 84 15.96 4.27 2.98
C LEU A 84 15.39 5.09 1.83
N ARG A 85 14.14 4.80 1.45
CA ARG A 85 13.46 5.49 0.35
C ARG A 85 11.96 5.52 0.55
N VAL A 86 11.37 6.68 0.32
CA VAL A 86 9.92 6.88 0.23
C VAL A 86 9.57 7.29 -1.19
N ILE A 87 8.75 6.48 -1.85
CA ILE A 87 8.20 6.73 -3.18
C ILE A 87 6.72 7.05 -3.00
N ALA A 88 6.30 8.25 -3.37
CA ALA A 88 4.90 8.63 -3.34
C ALA A 88 4.25 8.45 -4.71
N ILE A 89 3.00 7.98 -4.74
CA ILE A 89 2.21 7.80 -5.96
C ILE A 89 0.96 8.66 -5.83
N GLU A 90 0.82 9.65 -6.69
CA GLU A 90 -0.35 10.53 -6.74
C GLU A 90 -1.55 9.75 -7.28
N LEU A 91 -2.56 9.53 -6.43
CA LEU A 91 -3.81 8.88 -6.79
C LEU A 91 -4.76 9.88 -7.46
N PRO A 92 -5.64 9.44 -8.37
CA PRO A 92 -6.62 10.34 -8.97
C PRO A 92 -7.56 10.91 -7.91
N GLU A 93 -8.01 12.15 -8.09
CA GLU A 93 -9.04 12.78 -7.24
C GLU A 93 -10.44 12.20 -7.53
N ASN A 94 -10.62 10.90 -7.31
CA ASN A 94 -11.90 10.19 -7.45
C ASN A 94 -12.17 9.35 -6.20
N ARG A 95 -13.42 9.39 -5.71
CA ARG A 95 -13.88 8.61 -4.55
C ARG A 95 -13.81 7.10 -4.74
N ASP A 96 -13.80 6.64 -5.99
CA ASP A 96 -13.67 5.21 -6.30
C ASP A 96 -12.27 4.68 -5.93
N TYR A 97 -11.25 5.53 -5.89
CA TYR A 97 -9.86 5.17 -5.61
C TYR A 97 -9.44 5.65 -4.21
N MET A 98 -9.90 4.96 -3.18
CA MET A 98 -9.69 5.40 -1.77
C MET A 98 -8.25 5.23 -1.27
N HIS A 99 -7.53 4.21 -1.75
CA HIS A 99 -6.20 3.83 -1.25
C HIS A 99 -5.31 3.29 -2.37
N LEU A 100 -3.99 3.30 -2.17
CA LEU A 100 -3.04 2.74 -3.13
C LEU A 100 -3.29 1.25 -3.41
N ASP A 101 -3.58 0.46 -2.38
CA ASP A 101 -3.77 -1.00 -2.49
C ASP A 101 -4.99 -1.42 -3.33
N THR A 102 -5.92 -0.51 -3.63
CA THR A 102 -7.04 -0.74 -4.57
C THR A 102 -6.74 -0.31 -6.00
N VAL A 103 -5.67 0.45 -6.20
CA VAL A 103 -5.19 0.90 -7.52
C VAL A 103 -4.01 0.04 -8.00
N MET A 104 -3.14 -0.31 -7.07
CA MET A 104 -1.94 -1.10 -7.31
C MET A 104 -1.52 -1.85 -6.03
N SER A 105 -1.53 -3.17 -6.08
CA SER A 105 -1.15 -4.02 -4.94
C SER A 105 0.06 -4.88 -5.26
N SER A 106 0.97 -5.06 -4.30
CA SER A 106 2.11 -5.97 -4.43
C SER A 106 1.64 -7.42 -4.26
N VAL A 107 1.86 -8.23 -5.31
CA VAL A 107 1.57 -9.67 -5.31
C VAL A 107 2.83 -10.53 -5.37
N GLY A 108 3.96 -9.92 -5.03
CA GLY A 108 5.28 -10.53 -5.08
C GLY A 108 6.37 -9.49 -4.91
N ARG A 109 7.60 -9.94 -4.68
CA ARG A 109 8.77 -9.06 -4.57
C ARG A 109 9.01 -8.23 -5.84
N HIS A 110 8.58 -8.75 -6.99
CA HIS A 110 8.87 -8.18 -8.31
C HIS A 110 7.63 -8.10 -9.20
N SER A 111 6.45 -8.05 -8.56
CA SER A 111 5.19 -8.07 -9.29
C SER A 111 4.09 -7.32 -8.56
N PHE A 112 3.33 -6.55 -9.33
CA PHE A 112 2.16 -5.81 -8.87
C PHE A 112 0.93 -6.20 -9.69
N ILE A 113 -0.25 -6.14 -9.09
CA ILE A 113 -1.50 -5.94 -9.84
C ILE A 113 -1.68 -4.44 -10.00
N CYS A 114 -2.13 -3.99 -11.17
CA CYS A 114 -2.36 -2.56 -11.43
C CYS A 114 -3.62 -2.37 -12.27
N LEU A 115 -4.43 -1.36 -11.91
CA LEU A 115 -5.51 -0.86 -12.75
C LEU A 115 -4.94 -0.24 -14.03
N SER A 116 -5.03 -0.98 -15.14
CA SER A 116 -4.33 -0.66 -16.39
C SER A 116 -4.67 0.70 -16.97
N HIS A 117 -5.92 1.14 -16.82
CA HIS A 117 -6.36 2.46 -17.29
C HIS A 117 -5.71 3.61 -16.50
N LEU A 118 -5.27 3.37 -15.26
CA LEU A 118 -4.60 4.37 -14.43
C LEU A 118 -3.08 4.37 -14.59
N ALA A 119 -2.47 3.32 -15.14
CA ALA A 119 -1.02 3.15 -15.15
C ALA A 119 -0.25 4.37 -15.69
N GLN A 120 -0.79 5.06 -16.71
CA GLN A 120 -0.19 6.25 -17.35
C GLN A 120 -0.70 7.60 -16.79
N GLN A 121 -1.46 7.57 -15.70
CA GLN A 121 -2.07 8.74 -15.05
C GLN A 121 -1.51 8.98 -13.64
N LEU A 122 -0.76 8.04 -13.10
CA LEU A 122 -0.26 8.06 -11.72
C LEU A 122 1.11 8.74 -11.67
N THR A 123 1.17 9.95 -11.11
CA THR A 123 2.44 10.66 -10.98
C THR A 123 3.26 10.08 -9.84
N VAL A 124 4.50 9.69 -10.13
CA VAL A 124 5.40 9.08 -9.15
C VAL A 124 6.42 10.09 -8.67
N TYR A 125 6.69 10.13 -7.37
CA TYR A 125 7.68 10.99 -6.75
C TYR A 125 8.63 10.18 -5.86
N THR A 126 9.90 10.57 -5.82
CA THR A 126 10.76 10.27 -4.66
C THR A 126 10.64 11.43 -3.67
N VAL A 127 10.36 11.11 -2.40
CA VAL A 127 10.21 12.09 -1.32
C VAL A 127 11.44 12.07 -0.43
N GLN A 128 12.05 13.22 -0.19
CA GLN A 128 13.28 13.36 0.60
C GLN A 128 13.25 14.64 1.44
N THR A 129 13.50 14.52 2.73
CA THR A 129 13.73 15.66 3.61
C THR A 129 15.18 15.67 4.06
N PRO A 130 15.93 16.76 3.82
CA PRO A 130 17.25 16.93 4.40
C PRO A 130 17.18 16.85 5.93
N ARG A 131 18.20 16.26 6.57
CA ARG A 131 18.24 16.11 8.05
C ARG A 131 18.54 17.41 8.82
N GLU A 132 18.53 18.55 8.12
CA GLU A 132 18.73 19.86 8.71
C GLU A 132 17.41 20.37 9.32
N GLU A 133 17.50 21.03 10.47
CA GLU A 133 16.33 21.58 11.15
C GLU A 133 15.67 22.67 10.28
N GLY A 134 14.35 22.56 10.07
CA GLY A 134 13.61 23.49 9.22
C GLY A 134 13.75 23.26 7.71
N ALA A 135 14.47 22.21 7.27
CA ALA A 135 14.57 21.89 5.85
C ALA A 135 13.21 21.53 5.24
N LYS A 136 13.01 22.01 4.01
CA LYS A 136 11.82 21.70 3.21
C LYS A 136 11.95 20.30 2.62
N THR A 137 10.83 19.59 2.59
CA THR A 137 10.74 18.29 1.94
C THR A 137 10.72 18.48 0.42
N GLU A 138 11.53 17.71 -0.29
CA GLU A 138 11.61 17.70 -1.75
C GLU A 138 10.83 16.53 -2.34
N TRP A 139 10.13 16.78 -3.44
CA TRP A 139 9.34 15.80 -4.19
C TRP A 139 9.84 15.76 -5.63
N LEU A 140 10.73 14.81 -5.93
CA LEU A 140 11.31 14.63 -7.25
C LEU A 140 10.38 13.76 -8.12
N SER A 141 9.80 14.33 -9.18
CA SER A 141 8.90 13.60 -10.08
C SER A 141 9.67 12.67 -11.03
N HIS A 142 9.10 11.48 -11.26
CA HIS A 142 9.59 10.45 -12.19
C HIS A 142 8.60 10.19 -13.33
N GLY A 143 7.71 11.14 -13.62
CA GLY A 143 6.71 11.03 -14.68
C GLY A 143 5.37 10.46 -14.19
N ARG A 144 4.49 10.16 -15.16
CA ARG A 144 3.08 9.76 -14.93
C ARG A 144 2.79 8.29 -15.27
N ASP A 145 3.80 7.55 -15.74
CA ASP A 145 3.70 6.11 -15.93
C ASP A 145 4.29 5.42 -14.71
N VAL A 146 3.42 4.86 -13.86
CA VAL A 146 3.84 4.17 -12.65
C VAL A 146 4.71 2.95 -12.95
N ARG A 147 4.48 2.27 -14.08
CA ARG A 147 5.21 1.06 -14.45
C ARG A 147 6.63 1.40 -14.86
N GLU A 148 6.79 2.42 -15.70
CA GLU A 148 8.09 2.92 -16.11
C GLU A 148 8.87 3.49 -14.93
N ALA A 149 8.22 4.34 -14.13
CA ALA A 149 8.85 4.98 -12.96
C ALA A 149 9.31 3.95 -11.93
N LEU A 150 8.49 2.94 -11.59
CA LEU A 150 8.87 1.92 -10.63
C LEU A 150 9.97 1.00 -11.17
N ARG A 151 9.96 0.61 -12.45
CA ARG A 151 11.08 -0.13 -13.05
C ARG A 151 12.40 0.62 -12.91
N HIS A 152 12.38 1.92 -13.21
CA HIS A 152 13.55 2.78 -13.09
C HIS A 152 14.02 2.91 -11.64
N LEU A 153 13.11 3.29 -10.74
CA LEU A 153 13.41 3.54 -9.33
C LEU A 153 13.90 2.27 -8.62
N LEU A 154 13.29 1.13 -8.89
CA LEU A 154 13.65 -0.14 -8.25
C LEU A 154 14.83 -0.84 -8.95
N GLY A 155 15.29 -0.33 -10.10
CA GLY A 155 16.35 -0.96 -10.89
C GLY A 155 15.98 -2.35 -11.39
N ASP A 156 14.68 -2.61 -11.58
CA ASP A 156 14.14 -3.90 -11.99
C ASP A 156 13.40 -3.74 -13.32
N VAL A 157 14.14 -3.96 -14.42
CA VAL A 157 13.58 -3.86 -15.78
C VAL A 157 12.53 -4.94 -16.06
N GLU A 158 12.61 -6.07 -15.36
CA GLU A 158 11.69 -7.20 -15.47
C GLU A 158 10.52 -7.09 -14.48
N LEU A 159 10.36 -5.94 -13.80
CA LEU A 159 9.25 -5.74 -12.86
C LEU A 159 7.92 -5.97 -13.57
N LYS A 160 7.13 -6.90 -13.02
CA LYS A 160 5.90 -7.36 -13.62
C LYS A 160 4.71 -6.56 -13.12
N PHE A 161 3.82 -6.24 -14.05
CA PHE A 161 2.51 -5.69 -13.74
C PHE A 161 1.47 -6.61 -14.38
N TYR A 162 0.61 -7.19 -13.54
CA TYR A 162 -0.56 -7.94 -13.97
C TYR A 162 -1.72 -6.96 -14.14
N ASP A 163 -2.30 -6.98 -15.32
CA ASP A 163 -3.34 -6.04 -15.71
C ASP A 163 -4.66 -6.49 -15.06
N ALA A 164 -5.27 -5.59 -14.28
CA ALA A 164 -6.66 -5.73 -13.87
C ALA A 164 -7.61 -5.57 -15.08
N ALA A 165 -8.91 -5.74 -14.83
CA ALA A 165 -9.93 -5.60 -15.87
C ALA A 165 -10.03 -4.16 -16.43
N ASP A 166 -10.95 -3.95 -17.37
CA ASP A 166 -11.33 -2.58 -17.77
C ASP A 166 -11.83 -1.76 -16.56
N GLU A 167 -11.91 -0.44 -16.71
CA GLU A 167 -12.25 0.49 -15.62
C GLU A 167 -13.58 0.14 -14.94
N ALA A 168 -14.64 -0.07 -15.72
CA ALA A 168 -15.98 -0.34 -15.18
C ALA A 168 -16.02 -1.66 -14.40
N THR A 169 -15.40 -2.70 -14.96
CA THR A 169 -15.29 -4.00 -14.30
C THR A 169 -14.42 -3.94 -13.05
N SER A 170 -13.32 -3.17 -13.08
CA SER A 170 -12.42 -3.01 -11.93
C SER A 170 -13.09 -2.27 -10.77
N ILE A 171 -13.84 -1.19 -11.04
CA ILE A 171 -14.62 -0.49 -10.01
C ILE A 171 -15.67 -1.42 -9.39
N ALA A 172 -16.35 -2.24 -10.21
CA ALA A 172 -17.28 -3.24 -9.68
C ALA A 172 -16.59 -4.29 -8.81
N GLU A 173 -15.39 -4.72 -9.20
CA GLU A 173 -14.60 -5.72 -8.47
C GLU A 173 -13.98 -5.17 -7.18
N GLN A 174 -13.70 -3.87 -7.09
CA GLN A 174 -13.25 -3.23 -5.85
C GLN A 174 -14.28 -3.40 -4.72
N HIS A 175 -15.58 -3.43 -5.03
CA HIS A 175 -16.63 -3.75 -4.03
C HIS A 175 -16.58 -5.21 -3.56
N GLN A 176 -15.92 -6.08 -4.31
CA GLN A 176 -15.68 -7.49 -3.96
C GLN A 176 -14.28 -7.70 -3.34
N CYS A 177 -13.40 -6.69 -3.40
CA CYS A 177 -12.08 -6.64 -2.76
C CYS A 177 -11.18 -7.84 -3.07
N ARG A 178 -11.37 -8.52 -4.21
CA ARG A 178 -10.61 -9.73 -4.57
C ARG A 178 -9.28 -9.42 -5.27
N ASP A 179 -9.11 -8.21 -5.78
CA ASP A 179 -7.86 -7.68 -6.31
C ASP A 179 -6.92 -7.16 -5.19
N ASN A 180 -7.46 -6.91 -4.00
CA ASN A 180 -6.72 -6.62 -2.77
C ASN A 180 -6.13 -7.92 -2.15
N MET A 181 -5.19 -8.51 -2.89
CA MET A 181 -4.59 -9.81 -2.56
C MET A 181 -3.45 -9.70 -1.55
N LEU A 182 -3.26 -10.75 -0.75
CA LEU A 182 -2.14 -10.87 0.18
C LEU A 182 -1.02 -11.71 -0.43
N CYS A 183 0.13 -11.10 -0.67
CA CYS A 183 1.35 -11.85 -0.98
C CYS A 183 2.00 -12.40 0.29
N LEU A 184 2.08 -13.72 0.38
CA LEU A 184 3.02 -14.44 1.24
C LEU A 184 4.39 -14.60 0.56
N GLY A 185 5.40 -14.99 1.32
CA GLY A 185 6.72 -15.32 0.75
C GLY A 185 6.64 -16.43 -0.32
N ASN A 186 7.66 -16.52 -1.18
CA ASN A 186 7.78 -17.53 -2.24
C ASN A 186 6.67 -17.48 -3.32
N GLN A 187 6.19 -16.28 -3.67
CA GLN A 187 5.17 -16.07 -4.72
C GLN A 187 3.85 -16.80 -4.44
N ILE A 188 3.53 -17.01 -3.17
CA ILE A 188 2.22 -17.52 -2.77
C ILE A 188 1.31 -16.31 -2.54
N VAL A 189 0.18 -16.27 -3.22
CA VAL A 189 -0.76 -15.16 -3.13
C VAL A 189 -2.10 -15.68 -2.64
N ILE A 190 -2.72 -14.99 -1.70
CA ILE A 190 -4.00 -15.34 -1.11
C ILE A 190 -5.05 -14.31 -1.53
N THR A 191 -6.19 -14.78 -2.03
CA THR A 191 -7.34 -13.95 -2.33
C THR A 191 -8.68 -14.67 -2.12
N TYR A 192 -9.80 -13.98 -2.22
CA TYR A 192 -11.12 -14.62 -2.20
C TYR A 192 -11.33 -15.48 -3.46
N ALA A 193 -12.06 -16.58 -3.29
CA ALA A 193 -12.60 -17.33 -4.42
C ALA A 193 -13.61 -16.46 -5.20
N GLY A 194 -13.56 -16.54 -6.53
CA GLY A 194 -14.35 -15.66 -7.39
C GLY A 194 -14.50 -16.17 -8.81
N GLY A 195 -15.13 -15.34 -9.64
CA GLY A 195 -15.25 -15.53 -11.08
C GLY A 195 -14.37 -14.53 -11.84
N ASP A 196 -14.75 -14.26 -13.08
CA ASP A 196 -14.18 -13.14 -13.83
C ASP A 196 -14.57 -11.81 -13.15
N PRO A 197 -13.66 -10.81 -13.12
CA PRO A 197 -12.37 -10.76 -13.83
C PRO A 197 -11.19 -11.43 -13.10
N ILE A 198 -11.36 -11.81 -11.84
CA ILE A 198 -10.25 -12.26 -10.98
C ILE A 198 -9.58 -13.52 -11.50
N ASN A 199 -10.34 -14.45 -12.06
CA ASN A 199 -9.77 -15.64 -12.69
C ASN A 199 -8.80 -15.28 -13.83
N GLY A 200 -9.03 -14.18 -14.54
CA GLY A 200 -8.11 -13.67 -15.55
C GLY A 200 -6.79 -13.16 -14.95
N ILE A 201 -6.84 -12.45 -13.81
CA ILE A 201 -5.65 -12.00 -13.08
C ILE A 201 -4.88 -13.20 -12.54
N ILE A 202 -5.57 -14.14 -11.88
CA ILE A 202 -4.99 -15.38 -11.37
C ILE A 202 -4.31 -16.16 -12.49
N HIS A 203 -4.96 -16.31 -13.63
CA HIS A 203 -4.38 -17.00 -14.78
C HIS A 203 -3.10 -16.31 -15.26
N GLN A 204 -3.05 -14.97 -15.33
CA GLN A 204 -1.83 -14.24 -15.69
C GLN A 204 -0.69 -14.53 -14.69
N MET A 205 -1.01 -14.58 -13.40
CA MET A 205 -0.04 -14.81 -12.33
C MET A 205 0.50 -16.24 -12.32
N GLU A 206 -0.35 -17.24 -12.47
CA GLU A 206 0.03 -18.65 -12.47
C GLU A 206 0.81 -19.05 -13.74
N HIS A 207 0.56 -18.38 -14.86
CA HIS A 207 1.19 -18.65 -16.15
C HIS A 207 2.33 -17.68 -16.50
N ASP A 208 2.79 -16.86 -15.55
CA ASP A 208 3.98 -16.06 -15.77
C ASP A 208 5.19 -16.98 -15.97
N ARG A 209 5.84 -16.86 -17.14
CA ARG A 209 6.92 -17.76 -17.56
C ARG A 209 8.22 -17.57 -16.80
N GLN A 210 8.43 -16.40 -16.19
CA GLN A 210 9.64 -16.10 -15.45
C GLN A 210 9.43 -16.33 -13.96
N ARG A 211 8.26 -15.91 -13.44
CA ARG A 211 7.98 -15.78 -12.00
C ARG A 211 6.51 -16.16 -11.73
N PRO A 212 6.17 -17.46 -11.86
CA PRO A 212 4.80 -17.91 -11.63
C PRO A 212 4.46 -17.77 -10.15
N CYS A 213 3.28 -17.21 -9.88
CA CYS A 213 2.72 -17.21 -8.54
C CYS A 213 1.81 -18.42 -8.35
N ARG A 214 1.76 -18.95 -7.14
CA ARG A 214 0.73 -19.89 -6.72
C ARG A 214 -0.37 -19.11 -6.03
N VAL A 215 -1.60 -19.18 -6.56
CA VAL A 215 -2.72 -18.48 -5.95
C VAL A 215 -3.57 -19.44 -5.14
N GLU A 216 -3.78 -19.12 -3.88
CA GLU A 216 -4.67 -19.84 -2.97
C GLU A 216 -5.92 -19.00 -2.70
N THR A 217 -7.08 -19.65 -2.79
CA THR A 217 -8.37 -18.95 -2.61
C THR A 217 -9.11 -19.40 -1.37
N PHE A 218 -9.83 -18.49 -0.72
CA PHE A 218 -10.70 -18.80 0.42
C PHE A 218 -12.13 -18.24 0.21
N PRO A 219 -13.16 -18.80 0.88
CA PRO A 219 -14.54 -18.36 0.67
C PRO A 219 -14.77 -16.90 1.08
N PRO A 220 -15.51 -16.10 0.29
CA PRO A 220 -15.74 -14.68 0.61
C PRO A 220 -16.79 -14.44 1.71
N LYS A 221 -17.74 -15.38 1.87
CA LYS A 221 -18.92 -15.21 2.70
C LYS A 221 -18.59 -14.89 4.16
N GLY A 222 -19.14 -13.79 4.66
CA GLY A 222 -19.00 -13.31 6.04
C GLY A 222 -17.90 -12.25 6.23
N LEU A 223 -16.86 -12.25 5.38
CA LEU A 223 -15.75 -11.29 5.46
C LEU A 223 -15.88 -10.18 4.41
N ILE A 224 -16.30 -10.53 3.20
CA ILE A 224 -16.42 -9.61 2.07
C ILE A 224 -17.45 -8.49 2.33
N GLU A 225 -18.44 -8.73 3.19
CA GLU A 225 -19.44 -7.75 3.61
C GLU A 225 -18.84 -6.58 4.40
N GLY A 226 -17.61 -6.75 4.92
CA GLY A 226 -16.81 -5.67 5.51
C GLY A 226 -16.03 -4.83 4.50
N CYS A 227 -16.15 -5.12 3.19
CA CYS A 227 -15.44 -4.45 2.10
C CYS A 227 -13.91 -4.44 2.30
N GLY A 228 -13.35 -5.58 2.71
CA GLY A 228 -11.92 -5.76 2.93
C GLY A 228 -11.38 -7.03 2.27
N GLY A 229 -10.30 -6.88 1.50
CA GLY A 229 -9.59 -7.99 0.86
C GLY A 229 -8.67 -8.73 1.81
N ALA A 230 -7.95 -9.72 1.27
CA ALA A 230 -6.96 -10.48 2.02
C ALA A 230 -5.87 -9.58 2.60
N HIS A 231 -5.44 -8.54 1.86
CA HIS A 231 -4.46 -7.58 2.35
C HIS A 231 -5.02 -6.74 3.51
N CYS A 232 -6.22 -6.16 3.35
CA CYS A 232 -6.87 -5.35 4.41
C CYS A 232 -7.01 -6.07 5.75
N MET A 233 -7.20 -7.40 5.74
CA MET A 233 -7.36 -8.20 6.95
C MET A 233 -6.03 -8.58 7.62
N THR A 234 -4.90 -8.07 7.12
CA THR A 234 -3.58 -8.42 7.62
C THR A 234 -2.74 -7.20 7.96
N ASN A 235 -1.88 -7.36 8.96
CA ASN A 235 -0.84 -6.39 9.29
C ASN A 235 0.44 -7.16 9.58
N ALA A 236 1.40 -7.09 8.65
CA ALA A 236 2.62 -7.87 8.74
C ALA A 236 3.58 -7.27 9.78
N LEU A 237 3.81 -8.00 10.88
CA LEU A 237 4.78 -7.61 11.92
C LEU A 237 6.23 -7.88 11.50
N HIS A 238 6.44 -8.90 10.67
CA HIS A 238 7.76 -9.28 10.18
C HIS A 238 7.64 -9.85 8.77
N ARG A 239 8.50 -9.38 7.87
CA ARG A 239 8.75 -9.96 6.54
C ARG A 239 10.26 -10.02 6.36
N SER A 240 10.76 -11.11 5.79
CA SER A 240 12.17 -11.20 5.37
C SER A 240 12.42 -10.27 4.19
N ASP A 241 13.60 -9.66 4.12
CA ASP A 241 14.04 -8.87 2.95
C ASP A 241 14.39 -9.75 1.73
N THR A 242 14.36 -11.09 1.89
CA THR A 242 14.54 -12.09 0.85
C THR A 242 13.24 -12.43 0.14
#